data_AF-A0A268RHL0-F1
#
_entry.id   AF-A0A268RHL0-F1
#
_cell.length_a   1.000
_cell.length_b   1.000
_cell.length_c   1.000
_cell.angle_alpha   90.00
_cell.angle_beta   90.00
_cell.angle_gamma   90.00
#
_symmetry.space_group_name_H-M   'P 1'
#
loop_
_entity.id
_entity.type
_entity.pdbx_description
1 polymer ?
#
loop_
_entity_poly.entity_id
_entity_poly.type
_entity_poly.pdbx_seq_one_letter_code
_entity_poly.pdbx_strand_id
1 'polypeptide(L)'
;LRLGEEVEIEIETGKTLIVKLVSIGQPQADGTRIVYFELNGQPREVSIKDESIKATAAAKAKADPHNESHIAASMPGTVIKLLVEKGEKVEKGDHLMITEAM
;
A
#
# COMPACT_ATOMS: atom_id res chain seq x y z
N LEU A 1 -23.59 2.15 0.08
CA LEU A 1 -23.89 0.87 0.75
C LEU A 1 -23.53 0.99 2.21
N ARG A 2 -24.53 0.82 3.08
CA ARG A 2 -24.41 0.69 4.53
C ARG A 2 -24.13 -0.77 4.87
N LEU A 3 -23.63 -1.01 6.08
CA LEU A 3 -23.38 -2.37 6.57
C LEU A 3 -24.69 -3.19 6.54
N GLY A 4 -24.70 -4.33 5.84
CA GLY A 4 -25.87 -5.18 5.67
C GLY A 4 -26.86 -4.73 4.59
N GLU A 5 -26.58 -3.66 3.85
CA GLU A 5 -27.41 -3.22 2.73
C GLU A 5 -27.22 -4.14 1.52
N GLU A 6 -28.33 -4.55 0.92
CA GLU A 6 -28.40 -5.37 -0.28
C GLU A 6 -28.96 -4.53 -1.43
N VAL A 7 -28.30 -4.59 -2.59
CA VAL A 7 -28.67 -3.84 -3.78
C VAL A 7 -28.72 -4.79 -4.97
N GLU A 8 -29.79 -4.67 -5.73
CA GLU A 8 -29.98 -5.35 -7.00
C GLU A 8 -29.51 -4.45 -8.14
N ILE A 9 -28.55 -4.92 -8.92
CA ILE A 9 -27.97 -4.20 -10.05
C ILE A 9 -28.29 -4.98 -11.33
N GLU A 10 -29.17 -4.44 -12.16
CA GLU A 10 -29.49 -5.02 -13.45
C GLU A 10 -28.45 -4.57 -14.49
N ILE A 11 -27.71 -5.53 -15.08
CA ILE A 11 -26.64 -5.25 -16.04
C ILE A 11 -27.09 -5.42 -17.50
N GLU A 12 -27.98 -6.37 -17.75
CA GLU A 12 -28.60 -6.69 -19.03
C GLU A 12 -29.99 -7.26 -18.76
N THR A 13 -30.88 -7.23 -19.75
CA THR A 13 -32.23 -7.79 -19.62
C THR A 13 -32.17 -9.26 -19.20
N GLY A 14 -32.61 -9.56 -17.97
CA GLY A 14 -32.58 -10.90 -17.39
C GLY A 14 -31.29 -11.28 -16.64
N LYS A 15 -30.34 -10.35 -16.47
CA LYS A 15 -29.15 -10.52 -15.62
C LYS A 15 -29.14 -9.49 -14.50
N THR A 16 -29.48 -9.95 -13.30
CA THR A 16 -29.44 -9.15 -12.07
C THR A 16 -28.30 -9.63 -11.17
N LEU A 17 -27.47 -8.71 -10.71
CA LEU A 17 -26.45 -8.94 -9.69
C LEU A 17 -26.99 -8.48 -8.34
N ILE A 18 -27.08 -9.41 -7.40
CA ILE A 18 -27.43 -9.13 -6.01
C ILE A 18 -26.12 -8.89 -5.27
N VAL A 19 -25.89 -7.65 -4.82
CA VAL A 19 -24.69 -7.25 -4.09
C VAL A 19 -25.07 -6.86 -2.67
N LYS A 20 -24.56 -7.61 -1.70
CA LYS A 20 -24.74 -7.31 -0.27
C LYS A 20 -23.41 -6.98 0.38
N LEU A 21 -23.36 -5.88 1.13
CA LEU A 21 -22.16 -5.52 1.89
C LEU A 21 -22.19 -6.22 3.25
N VAL A 22 -21.29 -7.19 3.45
CA VAL A 22 -21.25 -8.04 4.64
C VAL A 22 -20.50 -7.33 5.76
N SER A 23 -19.28 -6.90 5.50
CA SER A 23 -18.43 -6.24 6.50
C SER A 23 -17.36 -5.36 5.87
N ILE A 24 -16.92 -4.36 6.64
CA ILE A 24 -15.82 -3.46 6.27
C ILE A 24 -14.69 -3.75 7.25
N GLY A 25 -13.54 -4.17 6.71
CA GLY A 25 -12.33 -4.42 7.48
C GLY A 25 -11.71 -3.13 8.01
N GLN A 26 -10.82 -3.30 8.99
CA GLN A 26 -9.98 -2.21 9.47
C GLN A 26 -8.96 -1.79 8.40
N PRO A 27 -8.57 -0.50 8.39
CA PRO A 27 -7.55 -0.04 7.47
C PRO A 27 -6.18 -0.61 7.80
N GLN A 28 -5.51 -1.06 6.75
CA GLN A 28 -4.14 -1.55 6.78
C GLN A 28 -3.15 -0.38 6.73
N ALA A 29 -1.90 -0.67 7.10
CA ALA A 29 -0.83 0.34 7.20
C ALA A 29 -0.50 1.03 5.87
N ASP A 30 -0.85 0.40 4.74
CA ASP A 30 -0.72 0.94 3.38
C ASP A 30 -1.86 1.89 2.98
N GLY A 31 -2.84 2.08 3.87
CA GLY A 31 -4.04 2.89 3.61
C GLY A 31 -5.12 2.15 2.82
N THR A 32 -5.01 0.83 2.64
CA THR A 32 -6.08 0.03 2.03
C THR A 32 -7.02 -0.55 3.09
N ARG A 33 -8.28 -0.76 2.72
CA ARG A 33 -9.29 -1.46 3.50
C ARG A 33 -9.81 -2.61 2.68
N ILE A 34 -9.94 -3.75 3.33
CA ILE A 34 -10.62 -4.90 2.76
C ILE A 34 -12.12 -4.75 3.02
N VAL A 35 -12.93 -4.85 1.98
CA VAL A 35 -14.40 -4.87 2.09
C VAL A 35 -14.91 -6.21 1.60
N TYR A 36 -15.75 -6.83 2.43
CA TYR A 36 -16.37 -8.12 2.14
C TYR A 36 -17.77 -7.90 1.59
N PHE A 37 -17.99 -8.40 0.39
CA PHE A 37 -19.27 -8.40 -0.29
C PHE A 37 -19.75 -9.83 -0.48
N GLU A 38 -21.05 -9.98 -0.64
CA GLU A 38 -21.69 -11.20 -1.12
C GLU A 38 -22.33 -10.86 -2.48
N LEU A 39 -21.90 -11.56 -3.52
CA LEU A 39 -22.37 -11.38 -4.90
C LEU A 39 -23.12 -12.63 -5.32
N ASN A 40 -24.44 -12.54 -5.53
CA ASN A 40 -25.29 -13.68 -5.88
C ASN A 40 -25.10 -14.89 -4.93
N GLY A 41 -24.94 -14.63 -3.63
CA GLY A 41 -24.69 -15.66 -2.61
C GLY A 41 -23.23 -16.13 -2.50
N GLN A 42 -22.31 -15.61 -3.30
CA GLN A 42 -20.88 -15.93 -3.22
C GLN A 42 -20.10 -14.83 -2.50
N PRO A 43 -19.31 -15.15 -1.45
CA PRO A 43 -18.47 -14.17 -0.79
C PRO A 43 -17.36 -13.70 -1.75
N ARG A 44 -17.17 -12.38 -1.82
CA ARG A 44 -16.09 -11.72 -2.54
C ARG A 44 -15.38 -10.73 -1.62
N GLU A 45 -14.07 -10.69 -1.78
CA GLU A 45 -13.20 -9.75 -1.11
C GLU A 45 -12.73 -8.69 -2.11
N VAL A 46 -12.78 -7.41 -1.72
CA VAL A 46 -12.30 -6.29 -2.53
C VAL A 46 -11.39 -5.42 -1.67
N SER A 47 -10.15 -5.24 -2.10
CA SER A 47 -9.23 -4.26 -1.51
C SER A 47 -9.48 -2.88 -2.13
N ILE A 48 -9.81 -1.91 -1.29
CA ILE A 48 -10.11 -0.53 -1.67
C ILE A 48 -9.15 0.39 -0.93
N LYS A 49 -8.51 1.31 -1.65
CA LYS A 49 -7.68 2.35 -1.04
C LYS A 49 -8.58 3.41 -0.39
N ASP A 50 -8.41 3.65 0.90
CA ASP A 50 -9.14 4.68 1.62
C ASP A 50 -8.41 6.03 1.48
N GLU A 51 -8.97 6.96 0.69
CA GLU A 51 -8.39 8.29 0.47
C GLU A 51 -8.44 9.20 1.71
N SER A 52 -9.29 8.87 2.70
CA SER A 52 -9.42 9.65 3.94
C SER A 52 -8.32 9.31 4.96
N ILE A 53 -7.73 8.13 4.83
CA ILE A 53 -6.62 7.69 5.66
C ILE A 53 -5.33 8.15 5.00
N LYS A 54 -4.76 9.22 5.56
CA LYS A 54 -3.34 9.51 5.36
C LYS A 54 -2.57 8.30 5.88
N ALA A 55 -2.11 7.44 4.98
CA ALA A 55 -1.19 6.36 5.29
C ALA A 55 -0.07 6.92 6.19
N THR A 56 -0.10 6.56 7.47
CA THR A 56 0.90 7.00 8.45
C THR A 56 2.28 6.47 8.11
N ALA A 57 2.33 5.38 7.34
CA ALA A 57 3.52 4.94 6.64
C ALA A 57 3.57 5.63 5.28
N ALA A 58 4.19 6.81 5.21
CA ALA A 58 4.67 7.33 3.93
C ALA A 58 5.53 6.25 3.28
N ALA A 59 5.01 5.59 2.24
CA ALA A 59 5.77 4.62 1.48
C ALA A 59 7.03 5.34 0.99
N LYS A 60 8.21 4.87 1.43
CA LYS A 60 9.46 5.47 1.00
C LYS A 60 9.56 5.37 -0.52
N ALA A 61 9.91 6.47 -1.18
CA ALA A 61 10.14 6.47 -2.61
C ALA A 61 11.16 5.38 -2.96
N LYS A 62 10.80 4.48 -3.86
CA LYS A 62 11.73 3.46 -4.35
C LYS A 62 12.78 4.14 -5.22
N ALA A 63 14.02 3.70 -5.10
CA ALA A 63 15.08 4.06 -6.02
C ALA A 63 14.71 3.61 -7.45
N ASP A 64 15.10 4.40 -8.45
CA ASP A 64 14.90 4.04 -9.85
C ASP A 64 16.09 3.19 -10.30
N PRO A 65 15.88 1.94 -10.76
CA PRO A 65 16.96 1.08 -11.22
C PRO A 65 17.75 1.65 -12.41
N HIS A 66 17.17 2.56 -13.19
CA HIS A 66 17.82 3.16 -14.37
C HIS A 66 18.61 4.44 -14.03
N ASN A 67 18.55 4.91 -12.78
CA ASN A 67 19.25 6.10 -12.35
C ASN A 67 20.44 5.74 -11.45
N GLU A 68 21.65 5.85 -11.98
CA GLU A 68 22.89 5.54 -11.25
C GLU A 68 23.12 6.45 -10.02
N SER A 69 22.46 7.61 -9.95
CA SER A 69 22.53 8.50 -8.79
C SER A 69 21.64 8.04 -7.62
N HIS A 70 20.76 7.06 -7.84
CA HIS A 70 19.88 6.52 -6.80
C HIS A 70 20.48 5.24 -6.21
N ILE A 71 20.69 5.24 -4.90
CA ILE A 71 21.16 4.06 -4.17
C ILE A 71 19.96 3.41 -3.46
N ALA A 72 19.60 2.20 -3.90
CA ALA A 72 18.54 1.40 -3.30
C ALA A 72 19.03 0.66 -2.05
N ALA A 73 18.13 0.38 -1.10
CA ALA A 73 18.42 -0.61 -0.07
C ALA A 73 18.46 -2.01 -0.70
N SER A 74 19.57 -2.73 -0.53
CA SER A 74 19.76 -4.07 -1.09
C SER A 74 19.01 -5.17 -0.33
N MET A 75 18.76 -4.95 0.97
CA MET A 75 18.10 -5.89 1.86
C MET A 75 17.26 -5.15 2.92
N PRO A 76 16.21 -5.78 3.48
CA PRO A 76 15.45 -5.22 4.60
C PRO A 76 16.36 -5.02 5.82
N GLY A 77 16.21 -3.88 6.51
CA GLY A 77 17.08 -3.55 7.64
C GLY A 77 16.76 -2.19 8.26
N THR A 78 17.57 -1.79 9.24
CA THR A 78 17.46 -0.54 9.98
C THR A 78 18.67 0.36 9.71
N VAL A 79 18.45 1.67 9.55
CA VAL A 79 19.56 2.65 9.42
C VAL A 79 20.07 2.97 10.83
N ILE A 80 21.32 2.62 11.13
CA ILE A 80 21.95 2.88 12.42
C ILE A 80 22.47 4.32 12.49
N LYS A 81 23.19 4.75 11.44
CA LYS A 81 23.85 6.06 11.43
C LYS A 81 23.98 6.62 10.02
N LEU A 82 23.70 7.91 9.89
CA LEU A 82 24.03 8.71 8.70
C LEU A 82 25.36 9.42 8.97
N LEU A 83 26.28 9.32 8.02
CA LEU A 83 27.64 9.87 8.13
C LEU A 83 27.84 11.14 7.30
N VAL A 84 26.86 11.49 6.46
CA VAL A 84 26.95 12.59 5.50
C VAL A 84 25.71 13.47 5.52
N GLU A 85 25.87 14.74 5.14
CA GLU A 85 24.79 15.70 4.99
C GLU A 85 24.57 16.15 3.54
N LYS A 86 23.42 16.79 3.28
CA LYS A 86 23.06 17.26 1.95
C LYS A 86 24.04 18.34 1.48
N GLY A 87 24.74 18.07 0.37
CA GLY A 87 25.67 19.02 -0.26
C GLY A 87 27.13 18.83 0.16
N GLU A 88 27.40 17.84 1.00
CA GLU A 88 28.76 17.45 1.36
C GLU A 88 29.47 16.82 0.15
N LYS A 89 30.76 17.15 -0.03
CA LYS A 89 31.59 16.53 -1.06
C LYS A 89 32.15 15.24 -0.51
N VAL A 90 31.90 14.15 -1.22
CA VAL A 90 32.37 12.81 -0.89
C VAL A 90 33.28 12.28 -1.99
N GLU A 91 34.25 11.45 -1.63
CA GLU A 91 35.15 10.77 -2.56
C GLU A 91 34.74 9.30 -2.74
N LYS A 92 35.27 8.67 -3.79
CA LYS A 92 34.99 7.26 -4.08
C LYS A 92 35.57 6.38 -2.98
N GLY A 93 34.70 5.73 -2.20
CA GLY A 93 35.08 4.83 -1.11
C GLY A 93 34.61 5.32 0.26
N ASP A 94 34.11 6.55 0.36
CA ASP A 94 33.62 7.10 1.62
C ASP A 94 32.36 6.39 2.11
N HIS A 95 32.25 6.29 3.44
CA HIS A 95 31.10 5.71 4.10
C HIS A 95 29.96 6.73 4.22
N LEU A 96 28.85 6.47 3.53
CA LEU A 96 27.69 7.37 3.52
C LEU A 96 26.71 7.10 4.68
N MET A 97 26.46 5.82 4.97
CA MET A 97 25.55 5.40 6.04
C MET A 97 25.88 3.98 6.50
N ILE A 98 25.43 3.65 7.71
CA ILE A 98 25.54 2.32 8.30
C ILE A 98 24.14 1.76 8.45
N THR A 99 23.91 0.60 7.85
CA THR A 99 22.65 -0.16 7.93
C THR A 99 22.88 -1.49 8.61
N GLU A 100 21.98 -1.87 9.51
CA GLU A 100 21.90 -3.20 10.10
C GLU A 100 20.88 -4.03 9.35
N ALA A 101 21.22 -5.28 9.05
CA ALA A 101 20.27 -6.24 8.53
C ALA A 101 20.56 -7.61 9.16
N MET A 102 19.51 -8.24 9.69
CA MET A 102 19.53 -9.57 10.30
C MET A 102 18.70 -10.53 9.46
#